data_AF-A0A317W938-F1
#
_entry.id   AF-A0A317W938-F1
#
_cell.length_a   1.000
_cell.length_b   1.000
_cell.length_c   1.000
_cell.angle_alpha   90.00
_cell.angle_beta   90.00
_cell.angle_gamma   90.00
#
_symmetry.space_group_name_H-M   'P 1'
#
loop_
_entity.id
_entity.type
_entity.pdbx_description
1 polymer ?
#
loop_
_entity_poly.entity_id
_entity_poly.type
_entity_poly.pdbx_seq_one_letter_code
_entity_poly.pdbx_strand_id
1 'polypeptide(L)'
;MPSLKNVERAMKLIERDEYKVLGLTFGNRHVQPGQYVSKADAASPPQLSFQRLKACGTYMAVCLDLDAPFASFNFMSPILHWIQPGLLPVRTQSGNYILRVAAPFVADYMGPHPPPRVAPHRYLFILFEQPPGFEVKHHAPAKGRKFGKWPRMRYNLDKWSKKIGLGPVVGANYILCN
;
A
#
# COMPACT_ATOMS: atom_id res chain seq x y z
N MET A 1 10.80 -18.06 1.67
CA MET A 1 9.86 -16.93 1.49
C MET A 1 10.44 -15.68 2.14
N PRO A 2 10.12 -14.47 1.68
CA PRO A 2 10.52 -13.25 2.37
C PRO A 2 9.87 -13.18 3.76
N SER A 3 10.44 -12.37 4.65
CA SER A 3 9.84 -12.06 5.95
C SER A 3 8.56 -11.24 5.76
N LEU A 4 7.55 -11.49 6.60
CA LEU A 4 6.20 -10.90 6.50
C LEU A 4 5.78 -10.11 7.75
N LYS A 5 6.73 -9.65 8.58
CA LYS A 5 6.42 -9.01 9.87
C LYS A 5 5.59 -7.74 9.71
N ASN A 6 5.89 -6.91 8.71
CA ASN A 6 5.08 -5.73 8.43
C ASN A 6 3.67 -6.09 7.91
N VAL A 7 3.55 -7.17 7.13
CA VAL A 7 2.24 -7.68 6.67
C VAL A 7 1.42 -8.19 7.87
N GLU A 8 2.01 -9.02 8.72
CA GLU A 8 1.36 -9.54 9.93
C GLU A 8 0.92 -8.43 10.88
N ARG A 9 1.75 -7.40 11.06
CA ARG A 9 1.41 -6.21 11.87
C ARG A 9 0.26 -5.43 11.26
N ALA A 10 0.27 -5.20 9.96
CA ALA A 10 -0.80 -4.51 9.25
C ALA A 10 -2.13 -5.26 9.37
N MET A 11 -2.14 -6.58 9.14
CA MET A 11 -3.35 -7.40 9.30
C MET A 11 -3.88 -7.36 10.73
N LYS A 12 -3.01 -7.51 11.74
CA LYS A 12 -3.42 -7.42 13.16
C LYS A 12 -3.96 -6.04 13.53
N LEU A 13 -3.43 -4.96 12.94
CA LEU A 13 -3.93 -3.60 13.21
C LEU A 13 -5.36 -3.43 12.69
N ILE A 14 -5.64 -3.93 11.49
CA ILE A 14 -6.98 -3.89 10.87
C ILE A 14 -8.02 -4.59 11.76
N GLU A 15 -7.66 -5.73 12.35
CA GLU A 15 -8.56 -6.52 13.20
C GLU A 15 -8.81 -5.92 14.58
N ARG A 16 -7.85 -5.14 15.12
CA ARG A 16 -7.84 -4.76 16.54
C ARG A 16 -8.21 -3.32 16.83
N ASP A 17 -8.04 -2.43 15.86
CA ASP A 17 -8.22 -0.99 16.08
C ASP A 17 -8.82 -0.33 14.83
N GLU A 18 -10.11 -0.02 14.89
CA GLU A 18 -10.83 0.65 13.80
C GLU A 18 -10.24 2.04 13.48
N TYR A 19 -9.61 2.71 14.45
CA TYR A 19 -8.94 4.00 14.24
C TYR A 19 -7.60 3.86 13.49
N LYS A 20 -7.14 2.62 13.30
CA LYS A 20 -5.94 2.28 12.52
C LYS A 20 -6.27 1.76 11.12
N VAL A 21 -7.55 1.69 10.78
CA VAL A 21 -7.99 1.36 9.42
C VAL A 21 -7.69 2.53 8.49
N LEU A 22 -6.92 2.25 7.44
CA LEU A 22 -6.62 3.22 6.39
C LEU A 22 -7.85 3.40 5.48
N GLY A 23 -8.38 4.61 5.39
CA GLY A 23 -9.48 4.89 4.46
C GLY A 23 -9.01 4.76 3.01
N LEU A 24 -9.70 3.94 2.23
CA LEU A 24 -9.44 3.73 0.81
C LEU A 24 -10.66 4.17 0.00
N THR A 25 -10.47 5.11 -0.92
CA THR A 25 -11.54 5.55 -1.82
C THR A 25 -11.14 5.32 -3.27
N PHE A 26 -11.87 4.46 -3.97
CA PHE A 26 -11.72 4.21 -5.41
C PHE A 26 -12.86 4.92 -6.14
N GLY A 27 -12.53 5.93 -6.96
CA GLY A 27 -13.53 6.82 -7.54
C GLY A 27 -14.34 7.51 -6.45
N ASN A 28 -15.65 7.25 -6.39
CA ASN A 28 -16.55 7.79 -5.37
C ASN A 28 -16.89 6.78 -4.26
N ARG A 29 -16.26 5.60 -4.25
CA ARG A 29 -16.58 4.51 -3.33
C ARG A 29 -15.53 4.41 -2.23
N HIS A 30 -15.92 4.70 -1.00
CA HIS A 30 -15.15 4.37 0.19
C HIS A 30 -15.23 2.86 0.48
N VAL A 31 -14.10 2.25 0.84
CA VAL A 31 -13.95 0.80 0.94
C VAL A 31 -13.56 0.37 2.35
N GLN A 32 -14.34 -0.56 2.90
CA GLN A 32 -14.03 -1.22 4.18
C GLN A 32 -13.06 -2.39 3.99
N PRO A 33 -12.32 -2.80 5.03
CA PRO A 33 -11.44 -3.96 4.97
C PRO A 33 -12.12 -5.21 4.44
N GLY A 34 -11.49 -5.84 3.47
CA GLY A 34 -11.95 -7.08 2.84
C GLY A 34 -13.11 -6.92 1.87
N GLN A 35 -13.59 -5.70 1.62
CA GLN A 35 -14.64 -5.50 0.64
C GLN A 35 -14.12 -5.75 -0.78
N TYR A 36 -14.98 -6.31 -1.63
CA TYR A 36 -14.66 -6.55 -3.03
C TYR A 36 -14.65 -5.25 -3.85
N VAL A 37 -13.61 -5.10 -4.67
CA VAL A 37 -13.45 -4.02 -5.65
C VAL A 37 -13.08 -4.65 -7.00
N SER A 38 -13.74 -4.24 -8.08
CA SER A 38 -13.48 -4.78 -9.41
C SER A 38 -12.09 -4.34 -9.93
N LYS A 39 -11.50 -5.10 -10.87
CA LYS A 39 -10.25 -4.69 -11.53
C LYS A 39 -10.34 -3.34 -12.22
N ALA A 40 -11.51 -3.00 -12.76
CA ALA A 40 -11.77 -1.72 -13.41
C ALA A 40 -11.72 -0.56 -12.40
N ASP A 41 -12.41 -0.72 -11.27
CA ASP A 41 -12.43 0.31 -10.21
C ASP A 41 -11.06 0.47 -9.54
N ALA A 42 -10.31 -0.63 -9.39
CA ALA A 42 -8.98 -0.65 -8.80
C ALA A 42 -7.84 -0.42 -9.82
N ALA A 43 -8.15 -0.01 -11.06
CA ALA A 43 -7.15 0.24 -12.11
C ALA A 43 -6.20 1.40 -11.75
N SER A 44 -6.67 2.35 -10.94
CA SER A 44 -5.91 3.49 -10.42
C SER A 44 -5.73 3.37 -8.90
N PRO A 45 -4.68 3.99 -8.32
CA PRO A 45 -4.50 3.98 -6.87
C PRO A 45 -5.68 4.67 -6.16
N PRO A 46 -6.08 4.20 -4.97
CA PRO A 46 -7.12 4.85 -4.21
C PRO A 46 -6.64 6.19 -3.63
N GLN A 47 -7.59 7.10 -3.38
CA GLN A 47 -7.34 8.18 -2.45
C GLN A 47 -7.23 7.60 -1.03
N LEU A 48 -6.15 7.96 -0.33
CA LEU A 48 -5.92 7.52 1.03
C LEU A 48 -6.40 8.58 2.02
N SER A 49 -7.10 8.16 3.06
CA SER A 49 -7.49 9.01 4.18
C SER A 49 -7.21 8.36 5.51
N PHE A 50 -6.93 9.17 6.53
CA PHE A 50 -6.61 8.68 7.87
C PHE A 50 -6.97 9.71 8.94
N GLN A 51 -7.40 9.26 10.11
CA GLN A 51 -7.88 10.17 11.16
C GLN A 51 -6.74 10.75 12.00
N ARG A 52 -5.73 9.94 12.34
CA ARG A 52 -4.69 10.29 13.32
C ARG A 52 -3.33 10.46 12.67
N LEU A 53 -3.12 11.59 11.97
CA LEU A 53 -1.84 11.96 11.38
C LEU A 53 -1.26 13.21 12.08
N LYS A 54 0.07 13.23 12.24
CA LYS A 54 0.81 14.46 12.54
C LYS A 54 0.67 15.41 11.34
N ALA A 55 0.19 16.62 11.57
CA ALA A 55 -0.10 17.59 10.50
C ALA A 55 1.14 17.97 9.65
N CYS A 56 2.34 17.96 10.24
CA CYS A 56 3.60 18.24 9.55
C CYS A 56 4.38 16.96 9.18
N GLY A 57 3.75 15.79 9.27
CA GLY A 57 4.38 14.52 8.92
C GLY A 57 4.43 14.27 7.41
N THR A 58 5.40 13.50 6.97
CA THR A 58 5.44 12.93 5.62
C THR A 58 5.24 11.43 5.72
N TYR A 59 4.41 10.85 4.87
CA TYR A 59 4.04 9.45 4.92
C TYR A 59 4.43 8.70 3.64
N MET A 60 4.41 7.38 3.74
CA MET A 60 4.67 6.46 2.64
C MET A 60 3.60 5.37 2.62
N ALA A 61 3.01 5.12 1.45
CA ALA A 61 2.10 4.01 1.23
C ALA A 61 2.81 2.87 0.49
N VAL A 62 2.48 1.63 0.87
CA VAL A 62 2.91 0.40 0.20
C VAL A 62 1.67 -0.43 -0.11
N CYS A 63 1.57 -1.00 -1.32
CA CYS A 63 0.55 -1.98 -1.68
C CYS A 63 1.18 -3.31 -2.06
N LEU A 64 0.68 -4.42 -1.49
CA LEU A 64 1.13 -5.78 -1.75
C LEU A 64 -0.05 -6.69 -2.13
N ASP A 65 0.13 -7.53 -3.15
CA ASP A 65 -0.71 -8.72 -3.37
C ASP A 65 -0.14 -9.88 -2.56
N LEU A 66 -0.95 -10.45 -1.68
CA LEU A 66 -0.54 -11.52 -0.76
C LEU A 66 -0.82 -12.93 -1.29
N ASP A 67 -1.51 -13.04 -2.42
CA ASP A 67 -2.17 -14.27 -2.85
C ASP A 67 -1.80 -14.70 -4.28
N ALA A 68 -0.80 -14.08 -4.90
CA ALA A 68 -0.32 -14.47 -6.22
C ALA A 68 0.51 -15.78 -6.22
N PRO A 69 0.32 -16.66 -7.24
CA PRO A 69 -0.65 -16.54 -8.33
C PRO A 69 -2.08 -16.95 -7.95
N PHE A 70 -2.24 -17.76 -6.90
CA PHE A 70 -3.53 -18.22 -6.38
C PHE A 70 -3.52 -18.20 -4.85
N ALA A 71 -4.63 -17.80 -4.22
CA ALA A 71 -4.74 -17.74 -2.75
C ALA A 71 -4.44 -19.10 -2.06
N SER A 72 -4.75 -20.22 -2.72
CA SER A 72 -4.45 -21.57 -2.21
C SER A 72 -2.99 -22.01 -2.42
N PHE A 73 -2.26 -21.37 -3.32
CA PHE A 73 -0.86 -21.69 -3.63
C PHE A 73 -0.10 -20.45 -4.10
N ASN A 74 0.27 -19.59 -3.15
CA ASN A 74 0.73 -18.22 -3.38
C ASN A 74 2.28 -18.08 -3.48
N PHE A 75 2.95 -19.00 -4.16
CA PHE A 75 4.43 -19.06 -4.16
C PHE A 75 5.15 -17.84 -4.78
N MET A 76 4.44 -16.97 -5.51
CA MET A 76 4.99 -15.71 -6.05
C MET A 76 4.90 -14.54 -5.06
N SER A 77 4.12 -14.70 -4.00
CA SER A 77 3.79 -13.63 -3.06
C SER A 77 4.92 -13.29 -2.07
N PRO A 78 4.92 -12.05 -1.52
CA PRO A 78 4.08 -10.91 -1.91
C PRO A 78 4.49 -10.31 -3.25
N ILE A 79 3.53 -9.83 -4.05
CA ILE A 79 3.82 -8.99 -5.23
C ILE A 79 3.75 -7.52 -4.83
N LEU A 80 4.77 -6.74 -5.18
CA LEU A 80 4.74 -5.29 -4.98
C LEU A 80 3.84 -4.61 -6.02
N HIS A 81 2.75 -4.00 -5.56
CA HIS A 81 1.84 -3.23 -6.41
C HIS A 81 2.15 -1.74 -6.36
N TRP A 82 2.64 -1.19 -5.25
CA TRP A 82 2.85 0.25 -5.13
C TRP A 82 3.84 0.60 -4.01
N ILE A 83 4.68 1.62 -4.23
CA ILE A 83 5.38 2.35 -3.16
C ILE A 83 5.32 3.84 -3.49
N GLN A 84 4.60 4.60 -2.68
CA GLN A 84 4.45 6.04 -2.82
C GLN A 84 4.94 6.76 -1.58
N PRO A 85 6.16 7.33 -1.62
CA PRO A 85 6.63 8.27 -0.60
C PRO A 85 6.00 9.66 -0.82
N GLY A 86 6.35 10.60 0.07
CA GLY A 86 6.00 12.00 -0.08
C GLY A 86 4.50 12.25 0.01
N LEU A 87 3.79 11.46 0.80
CA LEU A 87 2.38 11.68 1.09
C LEU A 87 2.24 12.74 2.18
N LEU A 88 1.65 13.88 1.83
CA LEU A 88 1.44 15.01 2.74
C LEU A 88 -0.01 15.02 3.24
N PRO A 89 -0.24 15.08 4.56
CA PRO A 89 -1.57 15.13 5.13
C PRO A 89 -2.22 16.49 4.86
N VAL A 90 -3.44 16.46 4.33
CA VAL A 90 -4.29 17.63 4.12
C VAL A 90 -5.55 17.45 4.96
N ARG A 91 -5.75 18.35 5.93
CA ARG A 91 -6.89 18.27 6.84
C ARG A 91 -8.18 18.62 6.10
N THR A 92 -9.21 17.80 6.25
CA THR A 92 -10.55 18.01 5.69
C THR A 92 -11.42 18.79 6.68
N GLN A 93 -12.54 19.33 6.19
CA GLN A 93 -13.56 19.99 7.04
C GLN A 93 -14.13 19.04 8.11
N SER A 94 -14.22 17.75 7.80
CA SER A 94 -14.65 16.70 8.73
C SER A 94 -13.62 16.33 9.81
N GLY A 95 -12.43 16.95 9.79
CA GLY A 95 -11.37 16.72 10.78
C GLY A 95 -10.44 15.54 10.45
N ASN A 96 -10.72 14.77 9.39
CA ASN A 96 -9.85 13.71 8.88
C ASN A 96 -8.70 14.29 8.05
N TYR A 97 -7.74 13.46 7.66
CA TYR A 97 -6.70 13.82 6.71
C TYR A 97 -6.83 13.02 5.42
N ILE A 98 -6.73 13.70 4.28
CA ILE A 98 -6.46 13.07 2.99
C ILE A 98 -4.95 13.16 2.74
N LEU A 99 -4.36 12.10 2.19
CA LEU A 99 -2.94 12.06 1.85
C LEU A 99 -2.74 12.47 0.39
N ARG A 100 -2.17 13.66 0.18
CA ARG A 100 -1.84 14.18 -1.15
C ARG A 100 -0.44 13.72 -1.56
N VAL A 101 -0.31 13.22 -2.79
CA VAL A 101 0.99 12.87 -3.38
C VAL A 101 1.79 14.15 -3.69
N ALA A 102 3.00 14.25 -3.18
CA ALA A 102 3.91 15.38 -3.42
C ALA A 102 5.32 14.94 -3.89
N ALA A 103 5.52 13.66 -4.18
CA ALA A 103 6.79 13.13 -4.66
C ALA A 103 6.58 12.04 -5.73
N PRO A 104 7.61 11.75 -6.57
CA PRO A 104 7.60 10.59 -7.45
C PRO A 104 7.44 9.27 -6.68
N PHE A 105 6.96 8.24 -7.38
CA PHE A 105 6.88 6.89 -6.82
C PHE A 105 8.27 6.24 -6.70
N VAL A 106 8.39 5.30 -5.77
CA VAL A 106 9.49 4.31 -5.75
C VAL A 106 9.11 3.09 -6.58
N ALA A 107 7.84 2.69 -6.53
CA ALA A 107 7.24 1.74 -7.45
C ALA A 107 5.88 2.26 -7.87
N ASP A 108 5.68 2.47 -9.18
CA ASP A 108 4.41 2.94 -9.73
C ASP A 108 3.29 1.97 -9.39
N TYR A 109 2.09 2.51 -9.21
CA TYR A 109 0.91 1.71 -8.94
C TYR A 109 0.62 0.80 -10.12
N MET A 110 0.59 -0.50 -9.85
CA MET A 110 0.11 -1.52 -10.75
C MET A 110 -1.24 -1.99 -10.21
N GLY A 111 -2.32 -1.82 -10.98
CA GLY A 111 -3.64 -2.31 -10.56
C GLY A 111 -3.67 -3.84 -10.41
N PRO A 112 -4.68 -4.39 -9.72
CA PRO A 112 -4.90 -5.82 -9.62
C PRO A 112 -4.92 -6.50 -11.00
N HIS A 113 -4.17 -7.59 -11.13
CA HIS A 113 -4.20 -8.43 -12.34
C HIS A 113 -4.15 -9.94 -12.02
N PRO A 114 -5.01 -10.41 -11.09
CA PRO A 114 -5.10 -11.83 -10.78
C PRO A 114 -5.61 -12.63 -12.00
N PRO A 115 -5.25 -13.91 -12.11
CA PRO A 115 -5.73 -14.77 -13.20
C PRO A 115 -7.27 -14.83 -13.25
N PRO A 116 -7.88 -15.00 -14.44
CA PRO A 116 -9.33 -15.06 -14.54
C PRO A 116 -9.89 -16.29 -13.80
N ARG A 117 -11.08 -16.16 -13.21
CA ARG A 117 -11.86 -17.24 -12.56
C ARG A 117 -11.19 -17.88 -11.33
N VAL A 118 -10.30 -17.16 -10.66
CA VAL A 118 -9.70 -17.57 -9.38
C VAL A 118 -10.38 -16.90 -8.20
N ALA A 119 -10.16 -17.42 -7.00
CA ALA A 119 -10.60 -16.76 -5.77
C ALA A 119 -9.97 -15.35 -5.65
N PRO A 120 -10.67 -14.35 -5.09
CA PRO A 120 -10.12 -13.02 -4.91
C PRO A 120 -8.79 -12.98 -4.15
N HIS A 121 -7.86 -12.18 -4.63
CA HIS A 121 -6.60 -11.90 -3.95
C HIS A 121 -6.77 -10.74 -2.96
N ARG A 122 -5.99 -10.77 -1.87
CA ARG A 122 -5.88 -9.67 -0.91
C ARG A 122 -4.82 -8.67 -1.36
N TYR A 123 -5.26 -7.46 -1.68
CA TYR A 123 -4.40 -6.31 -1.94
C TYR A 123 -4.31 -5.45 -0.68
N LEU A 124 -3.21 -5.60 0.05
CA LEU A 124 -2.97 -4.94 1.32
C LEU A 124 -2.27 -3.59 1.12
N PHE A 125 -2.92 -2.52 1.56
CA PHE A 125 -2.39 -1.16 1.61
C PHE A 125 -1.91 -0.85 3.03
N ILE A 126 -0.64 -0.46 3.16
CA ILE A 126 0.01 -0.18 4.43
C ILE A 126 0.54 1.25 4.42
N LEU A 127 0.24 2.01 5.46
CA LEU A 127 0.73 3.37 5.67
C LEU A 127 1.85 3.37 6.71
N PHE A 128 2.92 4.11 6.42
CA PHE A 128 4.06 4.34 7.30
C PHE A 128 4.36 5.83 7.43
N GLU A 129 4.95 6.25 8.55
CA GLU A 129 5.69 7.52 8.58
C GLU A 129 6.94 7.35 7.71
N GLN A 130 7.17 8.31 6.81
CA GLN A 130 8.37 8.31 5.97
C GLN A 130 9.59 8.61 6.85
N PRO A 131 10.69 7.85 6.71
CA PRO A 131 11.88 8.11 7.51
C PRO A 131 12.43 9.52 7.23
N PRO A 132 12.95 10.21 8.27
CA PRO A 132 13.56 11.52 8.09
C PRO A 132 14.74 11.43 7.13
N GLY A 133 14.88 12.42 6.24
CA GLY A 133 15.95 12.44 5.24
C GLY A 133 15.79 11.41 4.10
N PHE A 134 14.63 10.77 3.94
CA PHE A 134 14.40 9.85 2.82
C PHE A 134 14.50 10.55 1.47
N GLU A 135 15.52 10.22 0.70
CA GLU A 135 15.76 10.79 -0.63
C GLU A 135 15.14 9.91 -1.73
N VAL A 136 13.93 10.30 -2.16
CA VAL A 136 13.17 9.55 -3.19
C VAL A 136 13.98 9.27 -4.46
N LYS A 137 14.87 10.19 -4.87
CA LYS A 137 15.69 10.06 -6.08
C LYS A 137 16.63 8.84 -6.07
N HIS A 138 17.05 8.38 -4.89
CA HIS A 138 17.91 7.20 -4.73
C HIS A 138 17.13 5.88 -4.83
N HIS A 139 15.80 5.94 -4.82
CA HIS A 139 14.93 4.77 -4.78
C HIS A 139 13.96 4.71 -5.97
N ALA A 140 13.61 5.86 -6.55
CA ALA A 140 12.75 5.95 -7.72
C ALA A 140 13.46 5.43 -8.98
N PRO A 141 12.72 4.80 -9.91
CA PRO A 141 13.30 4.44 -11.20
C PRO A 141 13.81 5.67 -11.96
N ALA A 142 15.00 5.54 -12.54
CA ALA A 142 15.60 6.63 -13.30
C ALA A 142 14.69 7.12 -14.43
N LYS A 143 14.63 8.46 -14.58
CA LYS A 143 13.88 9.15 -15.64
C LYS A 143 12.37 8.87 -15.64
N GLY A 144 11.77 8.58 -14.48
CA GLY A 144 10.32 8.38 -14.36
C GLY A 144 9.80 7.09 -15.02
N ARG A 145 10.69 6.14 -15.31
CA ARG A 145 10.30 4.83 -15.85
C ARG A 145 9.41 4.07 -14.86
N LYS A 146 8.56 3.19 -15.38
CA LYS A 146 7.83 2.24 -14.53
C LYS A 146 8.80 1.28 -13.86
N PHE A 147 8.46 0.89 -12.63
CA PHE A 147 9.18 -0.11 -11.87
C PHE A 147 8.96 -1.50 -12.48
N GLY A 148 10.05 -2.22 -12.73
CA GLY A 148 10.03 -3.49 -13.45
C GLY A 148 9.12 -4.54 -12.82
N LYS A 149 8.57 -5.46 -13.63
CA LYS A 149 7.66 -6.51 -13.15
C LYS A 149 8.37 -7.57 -12.29
N TRP A 150 9.51 -8.08 -12.75
CA TRP A 150 10.29 -9.11 -12.04
C TRP A 150 10.66 -8.76 -10.59
N PRO A 151 11.20 -7.57 -10.26
CA PRO A 151 11.54 -7.23 -8.87
C PRO A 151 10.34 -7.02 -7.95
N ARG A 152 9.10 -7.02 -8.49
CA ARG A 152 7.88 -6.98 -7.67
C ARG A 152 7.58 -8.34 -7.04
N MET A 153 8.03 -9.45 -7.62
CA MET A 153 7.73 -10.79 -7.11
C MET A 153 8.53 -11.11 -5.85
N ARG A 154 7.89 -11.82 -4.89
CA ARG A 154 8.46 -12.16 -3.58
C ARG A 154 9.10 -10.95 -2.89
N TYR A 155 8.44 -9.79 -3.01
CA TYR A 155 9.00 -8.55 -2.53
C TYR A 155 9.21 -8.61 -1.01
N ASN A 156 10.43 -8.33 -0.59
CA ASN A 156 10.82 -8.39 0.82
C ASN A 156 10.69 -7.00 1.45
N LEU A 157 9.45 -6.65 1.83
CA LEU A 157 9.17 -5.36 2.46
C LEU A 157 9.99 -5.16 3.72
N ASP A 158 10.10 -6.16 4.60
CA ASP A 158 10.87 -6.04 5.85
C ASP A 158 12.36 -5.73 5.61
N LYS A 159 12.98 -6.38 4.62
CA LYS A 159 14.38 -6.09 4.24
C LYS A 159 14.53 -4.67 3.71
N TRP A 160 13.58 -4.22 2.88
CA TRP A 160 13.61 -2.85 2.34
C TRP A 160 13.35 -1.81 3.43
N SER A 161 12.35 -2.02 4.28
CA SER A 161 12.05 -1.21 5.46
C SER A 161 13.27 -1.05 6.35
N LYS A 162 13.99 -2.14 6.65
CA LYS A 162 15.24 -2.07 7.43
C LYS A 162 16.32 -1.25 6.72
N LYS A 163 16.48 -1.40 5.40
CA LYS A 163 17.48 -0.65 4.62
C LYS A 163 17.27 0.86 4.68
N ILE A 164 16.03 1.31 4.66
CA ILE A 164 15.69 2.74 4.61
C ILE A 164 15.37 3.34 5.99
N GLY A 165 15.40 2.53 7.06
CA GLY A 165 14.99 2.97 8.39
C GLY A 165 13.49 3.24 8.52
N LEU A 166 12.63 2.54 7.77
CA LEU A 166 11.18 2.72 7.80
C LEU A 166 10.65 2.37 9.19
N GLY A 167 9.82 3.27 9.74
CA GLY A 167 9.19 3.11 11.04
C GLY A 167 8.12 2.00 11.10
N PRO A 168 7.39 1.90 12.23
CA PRO A 168 6.30 0.95 12.37
C PRO A 168 5.11 1.30 11.46
N VAL A 169 4.22 0.32 11.26
CA VAL A 169 2.95 0.52 10.55
C VAL A 169 2.09 1.54 11.29
N VAL A 170 1.64 2.57 10.59
CA VAL A 170 0.76 3.63 11.12
C VAL A 170 -0.71 3.21 11.02
N GLY A 171 -1.07 2.60 9.90
CA GLY A 171 -2.42 2.11 9.60
C GLY A 171 -2.40 1.23 8.36
N ALA A 172 -3.46 0.47 8.15
CA ALA A 172 -3.58 -0.42 7.00
C ALA A 172 -5.04 -0.68 6.62
N ASN A 173 -5.26 -1.16 5.41
CA ASN A 173 -6.55 -1.66 4.92
C ASN A 173 -6.27 -2.60 3.75
N TYR A 174 -7.20 -3.50 3.40
CA TYR A 174 -7.06 -4.37 2.24
C TYR A 174 -8.38 -4.50 1.48
N ILE A 175 -8.28 -4.77 0.19
CA ILE A 175 -9.43 -5.09 -0.67
C ILE A 175 -9.31 -6.52 -1.19
N LEU A 176 -10.44 -7.08 -1.62
CA LEU A 176 -10.49 -8.32 -2.40
C LEU A 176 -10.74 -7.99 -3.88
N CYS A 177 -9.99 -8.62 -4.79
CA CYS A 177 -10.15 -8.41 -6.23
C CYS A 177 -9.77 -9.68 -7.04
N ASN A 178 -10.52 -10.00 -8.11
CA ASN A 178 -10.23 -11.06 -9.11
C ASN A 178 -10.55 -10.61 -10.56
#